data_AF-A0A529XKT5-F1
#
_entry.id   AF-A0A529XKT5-F1
#
_cell.length_a   1.000
_cell.length_b   1.000
_cell.length_c   1.000
_cell.angle_alpha   90.00
_cell.angle_beta   90.00
_cell.angle_gamma   90.00
#
_symmetry.space_group_name_H-M   'P 1'
#
loop_
_entity.id
_entity.type
_entity.pdbx_description
1 polymer ?
#
loop_
_entity_poly.entity_id
_entity_poly.type
_entity_poly.pdbx_seq_one_letter_code
_entity_poly.pdbx_strand_id
1 'polypeptide(L)'
;MRMDTASRSDEVPAGPQPLRRGATAIAPIVHRADVDGLRALAVLAVLFFHLRISGFTGGFAGVDVFFVISGFLITQIVAAEIEAGCFSLAQFYSRRARRLLPAFFMTLAVSSVAAFLLFAPQHMESFAGSLLAATFGVSNVLFWRESGYFDLGARIKPLLHTWSLSVEWQFYLVWPLLLTLLWIVSRRRVFWPVLAMAISGFCLILAFQDGSFWLLSGTRAADWIADGRATVFYNTPFRVFEFACGATLVWLRKPPSVIAHEFIALLGLAIIGGGIFFLDGVAAPRPGTCFPRPWAQRWCCMPVARNG
;
A
#
# COMPACT_ATOMS: atom_id res chain seq x y z
N MET A 1 -24.48 90.91 4.63
CA MET A 1 -24.36 91.39 3.23
C MET A 1 -23.18 90.65 2.60
N ARG A 2 -23.44 89.94 1.48
CA ARG A 2 -22.55 89.05 0.68
C ARG A 2 -22.17 87.73 1.37
N MET A 3 -22.70 86.54 1.04
CA MET A 3 -23.09 85.89 -0.23
C MET A 3 -21.88 85.37 -1.04
N ASP A 4 -22.00 84.08 -1.43
CA ASP A 4 -21.27 83.32 -2.46
C ASP A 4 -19.87 82.77 -2.10
N THR A 5 -19.47 81.53 -2.43
CA THR A 5 -19.98 80.52 -3.38
C THR A 5 -19.36 79.14 -3.11
N ALA A 6 -20.07 78.11 -3.57
CA ALA A 6 -19.70 76.70 -3.55
C ALA A 6 -18.41 76.36 -4.32
N SER A 7 -17.71 75.32 -3.86
CA SER A 7 -16.90 74.45 -4.72
C SER A 7 -17.01 73.02 -4.18
N ARG A 8 -17.85 72.25 -4.86
CA ARG A 8 -18.13 70.83 -4.66
C ARG A 8 -17.14 70.08 -5.54
N SER A 9 -16.13 69.45 -4.94
CA SER A 9 -15.22 68.54 -5.66
C SER A 9 -15.69 67.10 -5.45
N ASP A 10 -16.47 66.63 -6.41
CA ASP A 10 -16.55 65.26 -6.95
C ASP A 10 -16.13 64.09 -6.03
N GLU A 11 -17.12 63.51 -5.33
CA GLU A 11 -17.05 62.11 -4.91
C GLU A 11 -17.17 61.21 -6.15
N VAL A 12 -16.06 60.59 -6.53
CA VAL A 12 -16.05 59.45 -7.46
C VAL A 12 -16.72 58.27 -6.77
N PRO A 13 -17.80 57.67 -7.31
CA PRO A 13 -18.42 56.51 -6.70
C PRO A 13 -17.47 55.31 -6.81
N ALA A 14 -17.18 54.68 -5.67
CA ALA A 14 -16.38 53.47 -5.58
C ALA A 14 -17.00 52.38 -6.48
N GLY A 15 -16.32 52.03 -7.56
CA GLY A 15 -16.68 50.88 -8.40
C GLY A 15 -16.63 49.56 -7.59
N PRO A 16 -17.39 48.53 -8.00
CA PRO A 16 -17.40 47.26 -7.31
C PRO A 16 -15.99 46.66 -7.27
N GLN A 17 -15.46 46.49 -6.06
CA GLN A 17 -14.18 45.81 -5.85
C GLN A 17 -14.27 44.41 -6.47
N PRO A 18 -13.31 44.00 -7.32
CA PRO A 18 -13.28 42.63 -7.81
C PRO A 18 -13.12 41.71 -6.59
N LEU A 19 -14.06 40.78 -6.44
CA LEU A 19 -14.04 39.71 -5.45
C LEU A 19 -12.65 39.09 -5.41
N ARG A 20 -11.83 39.46 -4.42
CA ARG A 20 -10.62 38.72 -4.06
C ARG A 20 -11.09 37.32 -3.70
N ARG A 21 -11.02 36.40 -4.67
CA ARG A 21 -11.03 34.96 -4.39
C ARG A 21 -9.86 34.73 -3.45
N GLY A 22 -10.17 34.62 -2.16
CA GLY A 22 -9.21 34.22 -1.15
C GLY A 22 -8.70 32.84 -1.51
N ALA A 23 -7.56 32.79 -2.19
CA ALA A 23 -6.70 31.61 -2.13
C ALA A 23 -6.27 31.51 -0.67
N THR A 24 -7.03 30.76 0.12
CA THR A 24 -6.61 30.32 1.44
C THR A 24 -5.29 29.59 1.23
N ALA A 25 -4.19 30.26 1.59
CA ALA A 25 -2.88 29.65 1.64
C ALA A 25 -2.96 28.50 2.65
N ILE A 26 -3.11 27.28 2.14
CA ILE A 26 -3.13 26.06 2.94
C ILE A 26 -1.76 25.98 3.61
N ALA A 27 -1.74 25.90 4.94
CA ALA A 27 -0.52 25.61 5.67
C ALA A 27 0.11 24.33 5.08
N PRO A 28 1.40 24.33 4.70
CA PRO A 28 2.02 23.19 4.06
C PRO A 28 1.85 21.97 4.98
N ILE A 29 1.36 20.85 4.43
CA ILE A 29 1.39 19.57 5.14
C ILE A 29 2.85 19.30 5.50
N VAL A 30 3.19 19.40 6.77
CA VAL A 30 4.55 19.23 7.27
C VAL A 30 5.03 17.84 6.86
N HIS A 31 6.11 17.80 6.08
CA HIS A 31 6.71 16.56 5.62
C HIS A 31 7.21 15.75 6.81
N ARG A 32 6.73 14.51 6.93
CA ARG A 32 7.03 13.60 8.03
C ARG A 32 8.16 12.66 7.65
N ALA A 33 9.40 13.12 7.88
CA ALA A 33 10.61 12.35 7.60
C ALA A 33 10.70 11.04 8.41
N ASP A 34 10.10 11.00 9.60
CA ASP A 34 9.92 9.82 10.44
C ASP A 34 9.18 8.70 9.69
N VAL A 35 8.08 9.04 9.03
CA VAL A 35 7.24 8.08 8.29
C VAL A 35 7.94 7.58 7.04
N ASP A 36 8.62 8.45 6.29
CA ASP A 36 9.38 8.01 5.12
C ASP A 36 10.62 7.16 5.51
N GLY A 37 11.24 7.43 6.67
CA GLY A 37 12.30 6.58 7.23
C GLY A 37 11.81 5.17 7.56
N LEU A 38 10.62 5.03 8.15
CA LEU A 38 10.00 3.73 8.41
C LEU A 38 9.69 2.96 7.11
N ARG A 39 9.25 3.65 6.05
CA ARG A 39 9.05 3.03 4.73
C ARG A 39 10.36 2.55 4.13
N ALA A 40 11.43 3.33 4.25
CA ALA A 40 12.76 2.92 3.80
C ALA A 40 13.24 1.67 4.54
N LEU A 41 13.08 1.62 5.86
CA LEU A 41 13.43 0.43 6.66
C LEU A 41 12.62 -0.80 6.24
N ALA A 42 11.31 -0.64 5.99
CA ALA A 42 10.45 -1.72 5.53
C ALA A 42 10.92 -2.29 4.17
N VAL A 43 11.28 -1.43 3.22
CA VAL A 43 11.82 -1.84 1.92
C VAL A 43 13.19 -2.50 2.06
N LEU A 44 14.07 -1.98 2.93
CA LEU A 44 15.38 -2.57 3.20
C LEU A 44 15.27 -3.98 3.81
N ALA A 45 14.32 -4.19 4.73
CA ALA A 45 14.06 -5.51 5.28
C ALA A 45 13.67 -6.52 4.19
N VAL A 46 12.79 -6.13 3.25
CA VAL A 46 12.42 -6.95 2.10
C VAL A 46 13.62 -7.22 1.20
N LEU A 47 14.44 -6.21 0.92
CA LEU A 47 15.65 -6.34 0.11
C LEU A 47 16.64 -7.33 0.74
N PHE A 48 16.95 -7.17 2.02
CA PHE A 48 17.90 -8.03 2.75
C PHE A 48 17.43 -9.47 2.87
N PHE A 49 16.12 -9.67 3.01
CA PHE A 49 15.52 -11.00 2.94
C PHE A 49 15.76 -11.67 1.57
N HIS A 50 15.56 -10.95 0.46
CA HIS A 50 15.81 -11.48 -0.88
C HIS A 50 17.31 -11.69 -1.19
N LEU A 51 18.18 -10.83 -0.63
CA LEU A 51 19.64 -10.99 -0.70
C LEU A 51 20.18 -12.09 0.22
N ARG A 52 19.32 -12.74 1.03
CA ARG A 52 19.70 -13.80 2.00
C ARG A 52 20.75 -13.36 3.01
N ILE A 53 20.70 -12.10 3.43
CA ILE A 53 21.57 -11.59 4.50
C ILE A 53 21.16 -12.27 5.81
N SER A 54 22.15 -12.82 6.54
CA SER A 54 21.94 -13.47 7.83
C SER A 54 21.22 -12.53 8.81
N GLY A 55 20.20 -13.05 9.49
CA GLY A 55 19.39 -12.28 10.44
C GLY A 55 18.11 -11.68 9.86
N PHE A 56 17.94 -11.58 8.54
CA PHE A 56 16.73 -11.00 7.93
C PHE A 56 15.73 -12.06 7.43
N THR A 57 15.59 -13.19 8.15
CA THR A 57 14.72 -14.31 7.75
C THR A 57 13.23 -13.95 7.72
N GLY A 58 12.83 -12.92 8.47
CA GLY A 58 11.48 -12.38 8.54
C GLY A 58 11.25 -11.12 7.70
N GLY A 59 12.20 -10.71 6.86
CA GLY A 59 12.13 -9.42 6.15
C GLY A 59 10.96 -9.28 5.16
N PHE A 60 10.28 -10.38 4.80
CA PHE A 60 9.02 -10.34 4.05
C PHE A 60 7.92 -9.52 4.75
N ALA A 61 7.93 -9.46 6.10
CA ALA A 61 7.01 -8.66 6.90
C ALA A 61 7.13 -7.16 6.60
N GLY A 62 8.24 -6.72 5.98
CA GLY A 62 8.40 -5.36 5.51
C GLY A 62 7.34 -4.94 4.49
N VAL A 63 6.78 -5.85 3.68
CA VAL A 63 5.68 -5.52 2.76
C VAL A 63 4.42 -5.15 3.53
N ASP A 64 4.09 -5.89 4.59
CA ASP A 64 2.92 -5.66 5.42
C ASP A 64 3.04 -4.30 6.14
N VAL A 65 4.22 -4.01 6.70
CA VAL A 65 4.53 -2.71 7.31
C VAL A 65 4.41 -1.58 6.29
N PHE A 66 4.90 -1.78 5.07
CA PHE A 66 4.81 -0.80 4.00
C PHE A 66 3.34 -0.49 3.63
N PHE A 67 2.48 -1.50 3.51
CA PHE A 67 1.05 -1.31 3.23
C PHE A 67 0.32 -0.60 4.38
N VAL A 68 0.62 -0.94 5.64
CA VAL A 68 0.08 -0.21 6.80
C VAL A 68 0.46 1.27 6.76
N ILE A 69 1.74 1.59 6.51
CA ILE A 69 2.20 2.98 6.44
C ILE A 69 1.54 3.71 5.24
N SER A 70 1.44 3.06 4.09
CA SER A 70 0.77 3.63 2.91
C SER A 70 -0.71 3.92 3.18
N GLY A 71 -1.42 3.01 3.86
CA GLY A 71 -2.79 3.21 4.31
C GLY A 71 -2.94 4.42 5.22
N PHE A 72 -2.07 4.56 6.22
CA PHE A 72 -2.05 5.72 7.11
C PHE A 72 -1.83 7.04 6.36
N LEU A 73 -0.77 7.10 5.53
CA LEU A 73 -0.36 8.34 4.86
C LEU A 73 -1.41 8.83 3.86
N ILE A 74 -1.96 7.93 3.04
CA ILE A 74 -2.98 8.32 2.06
C ILE A 74 -4.26 8.74 2.78
N THR A 75 -4.69 7.99 3.78
CA THR A 75 -5.90 8.33 4.55
C THR A 75 -5.76 9.67 5.23
N GLN A 76 -4.61 9.97 5.84
CA GLN A 76 -4.34 11.25 6.49
C GLN A 76 -4.46 12.41 5.49
N ILE A 77 -3.86 12.28 4.31
CA ILE A 77 -3.86 13.34 3.28
C ILE A 77 -5.28 13.54 2.73
N VAL A 78 -5.95 12.46 2.35
CA VAL A 78 -7.31 12.54 1.79
C VAL A 78 -8.29 13.08 2.83
N ALA A 79 -8.27 12.55 4.06
CA ALA A 79 -9.14 13.02 5.14
C ALA A 79 -8.92 14.51 5.45
N ALA A 80 -7.66 14.96 5.53
CA ALA A 80 -7.34 16.37 5.76
C ALA A 80 -7.82 17.29 4.63
N GLU A 81 -7.62 16.89 3.37
CA GLU A 81 -8.09 17.66 2.20
C GLU A 81 -9.63 17.70 2.11
N ILE A 82 -10.31 16.61 2.46
CA ILE A 82 -11.78 16.56 2.53
C ILE A 82 -12.28 17.46 3.67
N GLU A 83 -11.66 17.40 4.85
CA GLU A 83 -12.00 18.26 5.98
C GLU A 83 -11.83 19.74 5.68
N ALA A 84 -10.79 20.08 4.91
CA ALA A 84 -10.53 21.44 4.45
C ALA A 84 -11.45 21.87 3.29
N GLY A 85 -12.28 20.98 2.75
CA GLY A 85 -13.18 21.27 1.63
C GLY A 85 -12.48 21.53 0.29
N CYS A 86 -11.20 21.18 0.16
CA CYS A 86 -10.38 21.44 -1.02
C CYS A 86 -9.96 20.16 -1.76
N PHE A 87 -10.49 19.00 -1.36
CA PHE A 87 -10.15 17.72 -1.98
C PHE A 87 -10.52 17.69 -3.47
N SER A 88 -9.53 17.36 -4.30
CA SER A 88 -9.71 17.14 -5.73
C SER A 88 -9.05 15.82 -6.12
N LEU A 89 -9.87 14.90 -6.62
CA LEU A 89 -9.41 13.58 -7.06
C LEU A 89 -8.35 13.67 -8.16
N ALA A 90 -8.56 14.56 -9.13
CA ALA A 90 -7.62 14.79 -10.23
C ALA A 90 -6.27 15.32 -9.73
N GLN A 91 -6.27 16.25 -8.78
CA GLN A 91 -5.03 16.77 -8.20
C GLN A 91 -4.32 15.71 -7.35
N PHE A 92 -5.08 14.92 -6.58
CA PHE A 92 -4.54 13.80 -5.80
C PHE A 92 -3.80 12.81 -6.71
N TYR A 93 -4.44 12.34 -7.79
CA TYR A 93 -3.80 11.43 -8.75
C TYR A 93 -2.63 12.05 -9.48
N SER A 94 -2.72 13.32 -9.89
CA SER A 94 -1.61 14.04 -10.54
C SER A 94 -0.36 14.13 -9.66
N ARG A 95 -0.52 14.44 -8.35
CA ARG A 95 0.61 14.49 -7.40
C ARG A 95 1.25 13.12 -7.22
N ARG A 96 0.44 12.06 -7.13
CA ARG A 96 0.92 10.69 -6.96
C ARG A 96 1.62 10.17 -8.21
N ALA A 97 1.04 10.42 -9.39
CA ALA A 97 1.61 10.06 -10.67
C ALA A 97 3.00 10.68 -10.87
N ARG A 98 3.16 11.99 -10.59
CA ARG A 98 4.47 12.67 -10.68
C ARG A 98 5.52 12.15 -9.71
N ARG A 99 5.10 11.57 -8.58
CA ARG A 99 6.02 10.98 -7.58
C ARG A 99 6.41 9.54 -7.91
N LEU A 100 5.48 8.72 -8.41
CA LEU A 100 5.67 7.27 -8.54
C LEU A 100 6.03 6.83 -9.97
N LEU A 101 5.40 7.42 -10.99
CA LEU A 101 5.57 6.99 -12.38
C LEU A 101 7.00 7.15 -12.90
N PRO A 102 7.76 8.24 -12.61
CA PRO A 102 9.11 8.39 -13.16
C PRO A 102 10.04 7.25 -12.73
N ALA A 103 10.08 6.93 -11.44
CA ALA A 103 10.90 5.83 -10.92
C ALA A 103 10.41 4.47 -11.41
N PHE A 104 9.09 4.29 -11.51
CA PHE A 104 8.48 3.05 -12.00
C PHE A 104 8.85 2.79 -13.46
N PHE A 105 8.61 3.73 -14.37
CA PHE A 105 8.95 3.57 -15.78
C PHE A 105 10.45 3.47 -16.01
N MET A 106 11.27 4.16 -15.21
CA MET A 106 12.73 3.96 -15.26
C MET A 106 13.11 2.52 -14.91
N THR A 107 12.49 1.96 -13.87
CA THR A 107 12.72 0.55 -13.47
C THR A 107 12.29 -0.41 -14.58
N LEU A 108 11.13 -0.18 -15.22
CA LEU A 108 10.68 -0.98 -16.34
C LEU A 108 11.64 -0.87 -17.54
N ALA A 109 12.09 0.33 -17.87
CA ALA A 109 13.01 0.57 -18.98
C ALA A 109 14.36 -0.13 -18.77
N VAL A 110 14.97 0.06 -17.59
CA VAL A 110 16.23 -0.60 -17.25
C VAL A 110 16.08 -2.12 -17.22
N SER A 111 14.97 -2.63 -16.65
CA SER A 111 14.69 -4.06 -16.64
C SER A 111 14.49 -4.62 -18.06
N SER A 112 13.89 -3.84 -18.96
CA SER A 112 13.69 -4.23 -20.36
C SER A 112 15.01 -4.29 -21.12
N VAL A 113 15.90 -3.31 -20.92
CA VAL A 113 17.25 -3.33 -21.48
C VAL A 113 18.04 -4.53 -20.95
N ALA A 114 17.99 -4.79 -19.64
CA ALA A 114 18.67 -5.93 -19.03
C ALA A 114 18.10 -7.27 -19.55
N ALA A 115 16.79 -7.40 -19.66
CA ALA A 115 16.15 -8.60 -20.21
C ALA A 115 16.58 -8.82 -21.67
N PHE A 116 16.56 -7.77 -22.50
CA PHE A 116 17.01 -7.85 -23.90
C PHE A 116 18.45 -8.35 -24.04
N LEU A 117 19.36 -7.93 -23.15
CA LEU A 117 20.77 -8.31 -23.19
C LEU A 117 21.06 -9.70 -22.59
N LEU A 118 20.25 -10.15 -21.62
CA LEU A 118 20.58 -11.32 -20.79
C LEU A 118 19.66 -12.54 -21.03
N PHE A 119 18.44 -12.36 -21.53
CA PHE A 119 17.45 -13.44 -21.60
C PHE A 119 17.47 -14.16 -22.95
N ALA A 120 17.37 -15.50 -22.89
CA ALA A 120 17.09 -16.32 -24.07
C ALA A 120 15.63 -16.08 -24.56
N PRO A 121 15.33 -16.33 -25.85
CA PRO A 121 14.02 -16.05 -26.44
C PRO A 121 12.83 -16.61 -25.65
N GLN A 122 12.97 -17.83 -25.12
CA GLN A 122 11.96 -18.50 -24.28
C GLN A 122 11.60 -17.73 -22.99
N HIS A 123 12.53 -16.96 -22.41
CA HIS A 123 12.29 -16.16 -21.21
C HIS A 123 11.77 -14.75 -21.54
N MET A 124 11.93 -14.31 -22.79
CA MET A 124 11.48 -12.99 -23.25
C MET A 124 9.94 -12.91 -23.29
N GLU A 125 9.26 -14.00 -23.66
CA GLU A 125 7.79 -14.05 -23.68
C GLU A 125 7.19 -13.89 -22.27
N SER A 126 7.74 -14.63 -21.30
CA SER A 126 7.34 -14.49 -19.88
C SER A 126 7.67 -13.09 -19.32
N PHE A 127 8.82 -12.53 -19.70
CA PHE A 127 9.18 -11.16 -19.33
C PHE A 127 8.21 -10.13 -19.92
N ALA A 128 7.83 -10.26 -21.19
CA ALA A 128 6.87 -9.37 -21.85
C ALA A 128 5.50 -9.41 -21.16
N GLY A 129 5.02 -10.60 -20.78
CA GLY A 129 3.81 -10.76 -19.98
C GLY A 129 3.89 -10.02 -18.64
N SER A 130 5.01 -10.20 -17.92
CA SER A 130 5.27 -9.50 -16.66
C SER A 130 5.34 -7.97 -16.83
N LEU A 131 5.97 -7.50 -17.91
CA LEU A 131 6.11 -6.08 -18.24
C LEU A 131 4.75 -5.44 -18.54
N LEU A 132 3.91 -6.09 -19.34
CA LEU A 132 2.56 -5.62 -19.63
C LEU A 132 1.72 -5.59 -18.35
N ALA A 133 1.73 -6.67 -17.57
CA ALA A 133 0.96 -6.73 -16.33
C ALA A 133 1.43 -5.68 -15.31
N ALA A 134 2.74 -5.43 -15.21
CA ALA A 134 3.28 -4.36 -14.37
C ALA A 134 2.82 -2.99 -14.86
N THR A 135 2.90 -2.72 -16.16
CA THR A 135 2.53 -1.43 -16.77
C THR A 135 1.08 -1.05 -16.48
N PHE A 136 0.17 -2.02 -16.53
CA PHE A 136 -1.24 -1.82 -16.23
C PHE A 136 -1.59 -1.94 -14.73
N GLY A 137 -0.61 -2.17 -13.85
CA GLY A 137 -0.84 -2.29 -12.40
C GLY A 137 -1.65 -3.54 -12.02
N VAL A 138 -1.49 -4.63 -12.77
CA VAL A 138 -2.18 -5.92 -12.57
C VAL A 138 -1.20 -7.10 -12.45
N SER A 139 0.08 -6.83 -12.23
CA SER A 139 1.11 -7.89 -12.08
C SER A 139 0.84 -8.83 -10.91
N ASN A 140 0.13 -8.37 -9.87
CA ASN A 140 -0.31 -9.22 -8.78
C ASN A 140 -1.27 -10.34 -9.25
N VAL A 141 -2.15 -10.05 -10.20
CA VAL A 141 -3.08 -11.05 -10.77
C VAL A 141 -2.33 -12.03 -11.68
N LEU A 142 -1.34 -11.55 -12.45
CA LEU A 142 -0.50 -12.41 -13.27
C LEU A 142 0.25 -13.42 -12.38
N PHE A 143 0.99 -12.94 -11.39
CA PHE A 143 1.79 -13.81 -10.53
C PHE A 143 0.95 -14.72 -9.64
N TRP A 144 -0.28 -14.33 -9.30
CA TRP A 144 -1.27 -15.21 -8.68
C TRP A 144 -1.68 -16.38 -9.58
N ARG A 145 -1.85 -16.15 -10.88
CA ARG A 145 -2.19 -17.22 -11.83
C ARG A 145 -1.00 -18.13 -12.12
N GLU A 146 0.20 -17.56 -12.10
CA GLU A 146 1.45 -18.29 -12.38
C GLU A 146 2.00 -19.05 -11.18
N SER A 147 1.56 -18.76 -9.95
CA SER A 147 2.09 -19.40 -8.75
C SER A 147 1.75 -20.89 -8.64
N GLY A 148 0.91 -21.46 -9.50
CA GLY A 148 0.56 -22.89 -9.49
C GLY A 148 1.61 -23.83 -10.13
N TYR A 149 1.11 -24.91 -10.73
CA TYR A 149 1.84 -26.04 -11.37
C TYR A 149 2.97 -25.67 -12.36
N PHE A 150 3.08 -24.40 -12.77
CA PHE A 150 4.07 -23.87 -13.72
C PHE A 150 5.06 -22.87 -13.07
N ASP A 151 5.44 -23.07 -11.80
CA ASP A 151 6.39 -22.19 -11.09
C ASP A 151 7.83 -22.28 -11.66
N LEU A 152 8.08 -21.53 -12.73
CA LEU A 152 9.39 -21.05 -13.09
C LEU A 152 9.86 -20.14 -11.95
N GLY A 153 10.68 -20.72 -11.05
CA GLY A 153 10.93 -20.17 -9.71
C GLY A 153 11.16 -18.66 -9.68
N ALA A 154 10.57 -18.01 -8.68
CA ALA A 154 10.60 -16.56 -8.42
C ALA A 154 11.93 -15.82 -8.71
N ARG A 155 13.08 -16.50 -8.67
CA ARG A 155 14.42 -15.94 -8.95
C ARG A 155 14.60 -15.45 -10.39
N ILE A 156 13.87 -15.99 -11.36
CA ILE A 156 14.05 -15.65 -12.78
C ILE A 156 13.05 -14.62 -13.29
N LYS A 157 12.26 -14.00 -12.41
CA LYS A 157 11.25 -12.98 -12.74
C LYS A 157 11.71 -11.60 -12.25
N PRO A 158 12.40 -10.78 -13.07
CA PRO A 158 12.97 -9.50 -12.63
C PRO A 158 11.91 -8.52 -12.11
N LEU A 159 10.71 -8.59 -12.69
CA LEU A 159 9.58 -7.72 -12.36
C LEU A 159 8.67 -8.32 -11.29
N LEU A 160 9.05 -9.42 -10.62
CA LEU A 160 8.19 -10.05 -9.62
C LEU A 160 7.72 -9.05 -8.57
N HIS A 161 8.62 -8.22 -8.05
CA HIS A 161 8.33 -7.23 -6.99
C HIS A 161 7.30 -6.16 -7.38
N THR A 162 6.93 -6.02 -8.65
CA THR A 162 5.87 -5.07 -9.05
C THR A 162 4.48 -5.49 -8.57
N TRP A 163 4.33 -6.73 -8.07
CA TRP A 163 3.08 -7.23 -7.52
C TRP A 163 2.58 -6.37 -6.35
N SER A 164 3.46 -6.03 -5.40
CA SER A 164 3.09 -5.26 -4.20
C SER A 164 2.78 -3.81 -4.57
N LEU A 165 3.53 -3.26 -5.54
CA LEU A 165 3.27 -1.97 -6.13
C LEU A 165 1.91 -1.94 -6.82
N SER A 166 1.53 -2.99 -7.56
CA SER A 166 0.21 -3.11 -8.21
C SER A 166 -0.93 -3.08 -7.20
N VAL A 167 -0.80 -3.80 -6.08
CA VAL A 167 -1.76 -3.76 -4.97
C VAL A 167 -1.87 -2.35 -4.40
N GLU A 168 -0.74 -1.67 -4.18
CA GLU A 168 -0.70 -0.30 -3.70
C GLU A 168 -1.38 0.69 -4.67
N TRP A 169 -1.15 0.57 -5.98
CA TRP A 169 -1.83 1.38 -7.00
C TRP A 169 -3.35 1.17 -7.01
N GLN A 170 -3.80 -0.08 -6.92
CA GLN A 170 -5.22 -0.41 -6.86
C GLN A 170 -5.87 0.19 -5.62
N PHE A 171 -5.20 0.11 -4.46
CA PHE A 171 -5.63 0.79 -3.25
C PHE A 171 -5.70 2.32 -3.45
N TYR A 172 -4.67 2.94 -4.03
CA TYR A 172 -4.65 4.38 -4.28
C TYR A 172 -5.75 4.87 -5.22
N LEU A 173 -6.20 4.03 -6.15
CA LEU A 173 -7.31 4.34 -7.06
C LEU A 173 -8.68 4.24 -6.38
N VAL A 174 -8.88 3.24 -5.54
CA VAL A 174 -10.19 2.98 -4.91
C VAL A 174 -10.38 3.78 -3.63
N TRP A 175 -9.33 3.94 -2.83
CA TRP A 175 -9.40 4.46 -1.48
C TRP A 175 -9.92 5.90 -1.37
N PRO A 176 -9.45 6.89 -2.18
CA PRO A 176 -9.93 8.26 -2.05
C PRO A 176 -11.41 8.38 -2.43
N LEU A 177 -11.89 7.59 -3.39
CA LEU A 177 -13.30 7.52 -3.77
C LEU A 177 -14.14 6.95 -2.61
N LEU A 178 -13.71 5.81 -2.06
CA LEU A 178 -14.38 5.17 -0.92
C LEU A 178 -14.43 6.12 0.28
N LEU A 179 -13.32 6.76 0.63
CA LEU A 179 -13.25 7.66 1.76
C LEU A 179 -14.13 8.89 1.57
N THR A 180 -14.17 9.46 0.36
CA THR A 180 -15.08 10.56 0.01
C THR A 180 -16.54 10.15 0.17
N LEU A 181 -16.91 8.96 -0.31
CA LEU A 181 -18.28 8.44 -0.17
C LEU A 181 -18.65 8.24 1.30
N LEU A 182 -17.80 7.58 2.08
CA LEU A 182 -18.02 7.38 3.52
C LEU A 182 -18.15 8.70 4.27
N TRP A 183 -17.38 9.70 3.86
CA TRP A 183 -17.40 11.04 4.45
C TRP A 183 -18.73 11.77 4.21
N ILE A 184 -19.25 11.68 2.98
CA ILE A 184 -20.54 12.27 2.59
C ILE A 184 -21.68 11.62 3.39
N VAL A 185 -21.65 10.30 3.58
CA VAL A 185 -22.67 9.57 4.34
C VAL A 185 -22.62 9.96 5.83
N SER A 186 -21.45 9.90 6.46
CA SER A 186 -21.33 10.27 7.87
C SER A 186 -19.88 10.52 8.29
N ARG A 187 -19.48 11.80 8.30
CA ARG A 187 -18.17 12.26 8.82
C ARG A 187 -17.81 11.66 10.20
N ARG A 188 -18.76 11.60 11.13
CA ARG A 188 -18.50 11.12 12.50
C ARG A 188 -18.36 9.61 12.60
N ARG A 189 -18.80 8.86 11.58
CA ARG A 189 -18.81 7.39 11.61
C ARG A 189 -17.79 6.75 10.69
N VAL A 190 -17.01 7.50 9.91
CA VAL A 190 -16.00 6.98 8.96
C VAL A 190 -15.04 5.96 9.60
N PHE A 191 -14.73 6.10 10.88
CA PHE A 191 -13.90 5.16 11.63
C PHE A 191 -14.46 3.73 11.63
N TRP A 192 -15.76 3.54 11.86
CA TRP A 192 -16.38 2.22 12.02
C TRP A 192 -16.35 1.33 10.77
N PRO A 193 -16.73 1.79 9.57
CA PRO A 193 -16.63 0.97 8.36
C PRO A 193 -15.17 0.67 8.00
N VAL A 194 -14.23 1.60 8.24
CA VAL A 194 -12.80 1.35 8.01
C VAL A 194 -12.27 0.29 8.97
N LEU A 195 -12.64 0.35 10.25
CA LEU A 195 -12.31 -0.66 11.23
C LEU A 195 -12.95 -2.02 10.89
N ALA A 196 -14.21 -2.02 10.47
CA ALA A 196 -14.90 -3.23 10.03
C ALA A 196 -14.19 -3.88 8.83
N MET A 197 -13.68 -3.08 7.89
CA MET A 197 -12.90 -3.59 6.76
C MET A 197 -11.54 -4.15 7.17
N ALA A 198 -10.88 -3.56 8.17
CA ALA A 198 -9.65 -4.10 8.76
C ALA A 198 -9.91 -5.46 9.43
N ILE A 199 -10.95 -5.55 10.27
CA ILE A 199 -11.31 -6.77 10.99
C ILE A 199 -11.78 -7.85 10.01
N SER A 200 -12.65 -7.51 9.06
CA SER A 200 -13.17 -8.48 8.10
C SER A 200 -12.08 -9.03 7.19
N GLY A 201 -11.15 -8.19 6.73
CA GLY A 201 -10.01 -8.63 5.93
C GLY A 201 -9.04 -9.51 6.73
N PHE A 202 -8.81 -9.20 8.01
CA PHE A 202 -8.02 -10.06 8.89
C PHE A 202 -8.69 -11.42 9.13
N CYS A 203 -9.99 -11.44 9.41
CA CYS A 203 -10.78 -12.67 9.52
C CYS A 203 -10.77 -13.49 8.22
N LEU A 204 -10.81 -12.82 7.06
CA LEU A 204 -10.75 -13.46 5.76
C LEU A 204 -9.40 -14.17 5.55
N ILE A 205 -8.29 -13.59 6.00
CA ILE A 205 -6.98 -14.25 5.96
C ILE A 205 -6.98 -15.51 6.81
N LEU A 206 -7.45 -15.42 8.05
CA LEU A 206 -7.52 -16.56 8.95
C LEU A 206 -8.39 -17.69 8.38
N ALA A 207 -9.48 -17.33 7.70
CA ALA A 207 -10.38 -18.30 7.07
C ALA A 207 -9.80 -18.95 5.80
N PHE A 208 -8.89 -18.29 5.09
CA PHE A 208 -8.35 -18.76 3.79
C PHE A 208 -6.91 -19.28 3.87
N GLN A 209 -6.23 -19.15 5.02
CA GLN A 209 -4.82 -19.49 5.22
C GLN A 209 -4.48 -20.97 4.97
N ASP A 210 -5.40 -21.88 5.28
CA ASP A 210 -5.17 -23.33 5.16
C ASP A 210 -5.50 -23.88 3.76
N GLY A 211 -5.88 -23.02 2.81
CA GLY A 211 -6.24 -23.39 1.44
C GLY A 211 -7.47 -24.32 1.33
N SER A 212 -8.12 -24.61 2.45
CA SER A 212 -9.19 -25.60 2.59
C SER A 212 -10.50 -24.88 2.86
N PHE A 213 -11.10 -24.32 1.81
CA PHE A 213 -12.43 -23.74 1.97
C PHE A 213 -13.52 -24.78 1.63
N TRP A 214 -14.00 -25.45 2.68
CA TRP A 214 -15.16 -26.35 2.63
C TRP A 214 -16.46 -25.65 2.17
N LEU A 215 -16.52 -24.31 2.22
CA LEU A 215 -17.70 -23.51 1.85
C LEU A 215 -17.79 -23.15 0.35
N LEU A 216 -16.68 -23.19 -0.42
CA LEU A 216 -16.66 -22.93 -1.88
C LEU A 216 -16.50 -24.23 -2.67
N SER A 217 -16.28 -25.37 -2.00
CA SER A 217 -16.03 -26.69 -2.61
C SER A 217 -17.11 -27.18 -3.57
N GLY A 218 -18.26 -26.49 -3.67
CA GLY A 218 -19.32 -26.71 -4.65
C GLY A 218 -19.50 -25.61 -5.71
N THR A 219 -18.62 -24.62 -5.80
CA THR A 219 -18.72 -23.49 -6.74
C THR A 219 -17.58 -23.48 -7.73
N ARG A 220 -17.82 -22.98 -8.96
CA ARG A 220 -16.77 -22.74 -9.97
C ARG A 220 -15.64 -21.82 -9.49
N ALA A 221 -15.85 -21.07 -8.41
CA ALA A 221 -14.83 -20.24 -7.79
C ALA A 221 -13.80 -21.06 -6.98
N ALA A 222 -14.11 -22.28 -6.56
CA ALA A 222 -13.14 -23.16 -5.91
C ALA A 222 -11.99 -23.57 -6.85
N ASP A 223 -12.26 -23.80 -8.14
CA ASP A 223 -11.23 -24.12 -9.12
C ASP A 223 -10.24 -22.94 -9.32
N TRP A 224 -10.75 -21.71 -9.22
CA TRP A 224 -9.95 -20.48 -9.30
C TRP A 224 -9.16 -20.20 -8.01
N ILE A 225 -9.59 -20.76 -6.87
CA ILE A 225 -9.00 -20.51 -5.53
C ILE A 225 -8.34 -21.80 -4.98
N ALA A 226 -8.02 -22.76 -5.86
CA ALA A 226 -7.43 -24.04 -5.48
C ALA A 226 -6.10 -23.89 -4.72
N ASP A 227 -5.35 -22.80 -4.99
CA ASP A 227 -4.19 -22.39 -4.19
C ASP A 227 -4.53 -21.19 -3.29
N GLY A 228 -5.21 -21.48 -2.17
CA GLY A 228 -5.63 -20.44 -1.23
C GLY A 228 -4.49 -19.59 -0.66
N ARG A 229 -3.26 -20.12 -0.62
CA ARG A 229 -2.09 -19.40 -0.11
C ARG A 229 -1.61 -18.32 -1.07
N ALA A 230 -1.47 -18.65 -2.36
CA ALA A 230 -1.17 -17.67 -3.38
C ALA A 230 -2.27 -16.61 -3.50
N THR A 231 -3.52 -17.05 -3.32
CA THR A 231 -4.69 -16.16 -3.37
C THR A 231 -4.60 -15.09 -2.29
N VAL A 232 -4.36 -15.48 -1.04
CA VAL A 232 -4.19 -14.54 0.09
C VAL A 232 -2.96 -13.65 -0.10
N PHE A 233 -1.88 -14.17 -0.70
CA PHE A 233 -0.62 -13.44 -0.89
C PHE A 233 -0.74 -12.30 -1.91
N TYR A 234 -1.29 -12.58 -3.10
CA TYR A 234 -1.23 -11.65 -4.23
C TYR A 234 -2.49 -10.78 -4.40
N ASN A 235 -3.65 -11.20 -3.88
CA ASN A 235 -4.90 -10.51 -4.19
C ASN A 235 -5.22 -9.37 -3.22
N THR A 236 -5.46 -8.18 -3.78
CA THR A 236 -5.78 -6.94 -3.05
C THR A 236 -6.89 -7.08 -2.01
N PRO A 237 -8.01 -7.79 -2.25
CA PRO A 237 -9.06 -7.97 -1.23
C PRO A 237 -8.57 -8.61 0.08
N PHE A 238 -7.58 -9.51 0.02
CA PHE A 238 -6.99 -10.13 1.20
C PHE A 238 -5.89 -9.27 1.83
N ARG A 239 -5.39 -8.27 1.12
CA ARG A 239 -4.32 -7.35 1.58
C ARG A 239 -4.87 -6.01 2.07
N VAL A 240 -6.12 -5.69 1.74
CA VAL A 240 -6.76 -4.40 2.07
C VAL A 240 -6.78 -4.12 3.58
N PHE A 241 -6.78 -5.16 4.41
CA PHE A 241 -6.76 -5.03 5.86
C PHE A 241 -5.52 -4.29 6.38
N GLU A 242 -4.34 -4.46 5.76
CA GLU A 242 -3.12 -3.77 6.17
C GLU A 242 -3.27 -2.27 5.98
N PHE A 243 -3.74 -1.86 4.80
CA PHE A 243 -4.02 -0.45 4.52
C PHE A 243 -5.10 0.10 5.46
N ALA A 244 -6.13 -0.69 5.74
CA ALA A 244 -7.22 -0.32 6.64
C ALA A 244 -6.76 -0.15 8.10
N CYS A 245 -5.88 -1.04 8.57
CA CYS A 245 -5.22 -0.92 9.87
C CYS A 245 -4.50 0.43 9.96
N GLY A 246 -3.68 0.77 8.95
CA GLY A 246 -3.03 2.08 8.88
C GLY A 246 -4.02 3.25 8.83
N ALA A 247 -5.10 3.11 8.07
CA ALA A 247 -6.13 4.13 7.96
C ALA A 247 -6.83 4.42 9.29
N THR A 248 -7.15 3.39 10.09
CA THR A 248 -7.82 3.59 11.38
C THR A 248 -6.99 4.45 12.34
N LEU A 249 -5.65 4.36 12.28
CA LEU A 249 -4.73 5.16 13.12
C LEU A 249 -4.92 6.67 12.95
N VAL A 250 -5.44 7.14 11.81
CA VAL A 250 -5.67 8.58 11.55
C VAL A 250 -6.67 9.19 12.54
N TRP A 251 -7.68 8.41 12.95
CA TRP A 251 -8.74 8.87 13.85
C TRP A 251 -8.57 8.41 15.30
N LEU A 252 -7.54 7.61 15.58
CA LEU A 252 -7.22 7.23 16.96
C LEU A 252 -6.68 8.44 17.72
N ARG A 253 -7.12 8.57 18.97
CA ARG A 253 -6.59 9.61 19.87
C ARG A 253 -5.13 9.32 20.17
N LYS A 254 -4.31 10.37 20.10
CA LYS A 254 -2.92 10.31 20.57
C LYS A 254 -2.92 10.02 22.09
N PRO A 255 -1.96 9.22 22.59
CA PRO A 255 -1.82 8.99 24.01
C PRO A 255 -1.58 10.33 24.73
N PRO A 256 -2.19 10.53 25.92
CA PRO A 256 -2.15 11.82 26.62
C PRO A 256 -0.78 12.11 27.24
N SER A 257 0.04 11.09 27.52
CA SER A 257 1.37 11.25 28.10
C SER A 257 2.48 10.98 27.08
N VAL A 258 3.54 11.79 27.14
CA VAL A 258 4.75 11.60 26.33
C VAL A 258 5.36 10.23 26.61
N ILE A 259 5.38 9.79 27.87
CA ILE A 259 5.91 8.47 28.25
C ILE A 259 5.12 7.33 27.59
N ALA A 260 3.78 7.41 27.57
CA ALA A 260 2.98 6.41 26.89
C ALA A 260 3.21 6.43 25.37
N HIS A 261 3.43 7.61 24.78
CA HIS A 261 3.77 7.74 23.38
C HIS A 261 5.10 7.04 23.04
N GLU A 262 6.15 7.36 23.78
CA GLU A 262 7.48 6.74 23.62
C GLU A 262 7.42 5.23 23.84
N PHE A 263 6.70 4.78 24.86
CA PHE A 263 6.53 3.36 25.13
C PHE A 263 5.81 2.62 23.98
N ILE A 264 4.72 3.18 23.45
CA ILE A 264 3.99 2.60 22.32
C ILE A 264 4.88 2.60 21.06
N ALA A 265 5.65 3.66 20.83
CA ALA A 265 6.57 3.74 19.69
C ALA A 265 7.68 2.68 19.79
N LEU A 266 8.32 2.55 20.95
CA LEU A 266 9.34 1.55 21.21
C LEU A 266 8.78 0.13 21.13
N LEU A 267 7.59 -0.11 21.67
CA LEU A 267 6.90 -1.40 21.58
C LEU A 267 6.59 -1.75 20.13
N GLY A 268 6.07 -0.81 19.34
CA GLY A 268 5.80 -1.00 17.92
C GLY A 268 7.08 -1.31 17.13
N LEU A 269 8.16 -0.57 17.39
CA LEU A 269 9.46 -0.81 16.77
C LEU A 269 10.04 -2.18 17.17
N ALA A 270 9.89 -2.58 18.43
CA ALA A 270 10.31 -3.88 18.93
C ALA A 270 9.50 -5.03 18.30
N ILE A 271 8.18 -4.85 18.08
CA ILE A 271 7.35 -5.85 17.40
C ILE A 271 7.76 -5.97 15.92
N ILE A 272 7.97 -4.85 15.22
CA ILE A 272 8.40 -4.86 13.82
C ILE A 272 9.79 -5.49 13.69
N GLY A 273 10.76 -5.05 14.50
CA GLY A 273 12.10 -5.62 14.55
C GLY A 273 12.08 -7.09 14.93
N GLY A 274 11.29 -7.46 15.94
CA GLY A 274 11.03 -8.83 16.35
C GLY A 274 10.55 -9.69 15.18
N GLY A 275 9.59 -9.18 14.41
CA GLY A 275 9.10 -9.81 13.18
C GLY A 275 10.21 -10.02 12.15
N ILE A 276 11.01 -9.00 11.88
CA ILE A 276 12.06 -9.05 10.85
C ILE A 276 13.18 -10.04 11.21
N PHE A 277 13.61 -10.07 12.48
CA PHE A 277 14.78 -10.83 12.92
C PHE A 277 14.46 -12.26 13.40
N PHE A 278 13.24 -12.50 13.90
CA PHE A 278 12.88 -13.77 14.54
C PHE A 278 11.77 -14.55 13.83
N LEU A 279 11.04 -13.97 12.86
CA LEU A 279 10.13 -14.78 12.04
C LEU A 279 10.95 -15.62 11.06
N ASP A 280 11.03 -16.92 11.31
CA ASP A 280 11.70 -17.84 10.40
C ASP A 280 10.88 -18.02 9.11
N GLY A 281 11.38 -17.44 8.01
CA GLY A 281 10.93 -17.76 6.65
C GLY A 281 11.56 -19.04 6.06
N VAL A 282 12.53 -19.66 6.75
CA VAL A 282 13.41 -20.72 6.21
C VAL A 282 13.34 -22.04 6.98
N ALA A 283 12.63 -22.10 8.11
CA ALA A 283 12.56 -23.32 8.91
C ALA A 283 11.68 -24.40 8.24
N ALA A 284 12.32 -25.52 7.86
CA ALA A 284 11.69 -26.77 7.46
C ALA A 284 10.59 -27.19 8.47
N PRO A 285 9.60 -28.01 8.07
CA PRO A 285 8.51 -28.41 8.94
C PRO A 285 9.07 -29.06 10.22
N ARG A 286 8.84 -28.46 11.39
CA ARG A 286 8.96 -29.17 12.66
C ARG A 286 7.70 -30.03 12.81
N PRO A 287 7.81 -31.35 13.01
CA PRO A 287 6.64 -32.18 13.29
C PRO A 287 5.97 -31.68 14.58
N GLY A 288 4.66 -31.37 14.53
CA GLY A 288 3.84 -31.20 15.73
C GLY A 288 3.47 -29.79 16.19
N THR A 289 3.80 -28.71 15.47
CA THR A 289 3.39 -27.34 15.87
C THR A 289 2.30 -26.75 14.98
N CYS A 290 1.05 -26.71 15.46
CA CYS A 290 -0.09 -25.97 14.89
C CYS A 290 -0.01 -24.46 15.23
N PHE A 291 1.03 -23.77 14.78
CA PHE A 291 1.05 -22.30 14.84
C PHE A 291 0.58 -21.74 13.50
N PRO A 292 -0.28 -20.70 13.45
CA PRO A 292 -0.68 -20.06 12.20
C PRO A 292 0.57 -19.50 11.52
N ARG A 293 1.03 -20.19 10.47
CA ARG A 293 2.23 -19.82 9.72
C ARG A 293 1.92 -18.64 8.78
N PRO A 294 2.72 -17.56 8.77
CA PRO A 294 2.58 -16.50 7.77
C PRO A 294 2.54 -17.06 6.35
N TRP A 295 1.52 -16.66 5.59
CA TRP A 295 1.24 -17.06 4.20
C TRP A 295 2.42 -16.80 3.24
N ALA A 296 3.41 -16.00 3.64
CA ALA A 296 4.68 -15.76 2.93
C ALA A 296 5.70 -16.93 2.97
N GLN A 297 5.55 -17.92 3.86
CA GLN A 297 6.62 -18.86 4.21
C GLN A 297 7.00 -19.94 3.16
N ARG A 298 6.20 -20.22 2.13
CA ARG A 298 6.54 -21.28 1.15
C ARG A 298 7.13 -20.80 -0.17
N TRP A 299 7.03 -19.51 -0.50
CA TRP A 299 7.34 -19.01 -1.85
C TRP A 299 8.80 -18.58 -2.03
N CYS A 300 9.53 -18.28 -0.96
CA CYS A 300 10.94 -17.84 -1.07
C CYS A 300 11.98 -18.97 -0.95
N CYS A 301 11.59 -20.16 -0.48
CA CYS A 301 12.49 -21.29 -0.28
C CYS A 301 11.78 -22.63 -0.50
N MET A 302 11.54 -23.02 -1.76
CA MET A 302 11.56 -24.46 -2.05
C MET A 302 13.03 -24.90 -2.15
N PRO A 303 13.43 -25.99 -1.46
CA PRO A 303 14.73 -26.59 -1.67
C PRO A 303 14.76 -27.11 -3.11
N VAL A 304 15.84 -26.78 -3.82
CA VAL A 304 16.26 -27.55 -5.00
C VAL A 304 16.18 -29.01 -4.58
N ALA A 305 15.35 -29.79 -5.27
CA ALA A 305 15.38 -31.23 -5.15
C ALA A 305 16.85 -31.64 -5.33
N ARG A 306 17.48 -32.10 -4.24
CA ARG A 306 18.73 -32.84 -4.37
C ARG A 306 18.33 -34.10 -5.13
N ASN A 307 18.55 -34.11 -6.44
CA ASN A 307 18.61 -35.33 -7.21
C ASN A 307 19.76 -36.15 -6.58
N GLY A 308 19.36 -37.13 -5.76
CA GLY A 308 20.12 -38.35 -5.53
C GLY A 308 19.57 -39.41 -6.46
#